data_AF-A0AAU1VAD7-F1
#
_entry.id   AF-A0AAU1VAD7-F1
#
_cell.length_a   1.000
_cell.length_b   1.000
_cell.length_c   1.000
_cell.angle_alpha   90.00
_cell.angle_beta   90.00
_cell.angle_gamma   90.00
#
_symmetry.space_group_name_H-M   'P 1'
#
loop_
_entity.id
_entity.type
_entity.pdbx_description
1 polymer ?
#
loop_
_entity_poly.entity_id
_entity_poly.type
_entity_poly.pdbx_seq_one_letter_code
_entity_poly.pdbx_strand_id
1 'polypeptide(L)' 'MRLTIDTEADTYDEAIAEVQAAYGLRPVVPAGWPDAPSGEPTRARQH' A
#
# COMPACT_ATOMS: atom_id res chain seq x y z
N MET A 1 12.87 14.86 1.83
CA MET A 1 11.48 14.63 2.24
C MET A 1 11.44 13.31 3.01
N ARG A 2 10.77 13.25 4.17
CA ARG A 2 10.64 12.04 4.99
C ARG A 2 9.16 11.85 5.30
N LEU A 3 8.57 10.80 4.75
CA LEU A 3 7.19 10.39 5.00
C LEU A 3 7.19 9.40 6.16
N THR A 4 6.31 9.59 7.13
CA THR A 4 6.10 8.66 8.24
C THR A 4 4.67 8.17 8.11
N ILE A 5 4.51 6.86 7.92
CA ILE A 5 3.22 6.18 7.83
C ILE A 5 3.05 5.38 9.11
N ASP A 6 1.90 5.50 9.76
CA ASP A 6 1.59 4.73 10.94
C ASP A 6 0.93 3.41 10.50
N THR A 7 1.72 2.35 10.39
CA THR A 7 1.22 1.07 9.88
C THR A 7 0.22 0.37 10.81
N GLU A 8 0.02 0.88 12.03
CA GLU A 8 -0.93 0.34 13.01
C GLU A 8 -2.31 1.01 12.91
N ALA A 9 -2.34 2.31 12.59
CA ALA A 9 -3.54 3.11 12.49
C ALA A 9 -4.02 3.32 11.04
N ASP A 10 -3.09 3.50 10.09
CA ASP A 10 -3.42 3.73 8.69
C ASP A 10 -3.82 2.43 8.00
N THR A 11 -4.90 2.48 7.22
CA THR A 11 -5.21 1.40 6.31
C THR A 11 -4.19 1.35 5.16
N TYR A 12 -4.06 0.18 4.53
CA TYR A 12 -3.14 0.03 3.39
C TYR A 12 -3.46 1.01 2.26
N ASP A 13 -4.73 1.32 2.03
CA ASP A 13 -5.18 2.26 1.01
C ASP A 13 -4.76 3.71 1.36
N GLU A 14 -4.91 4.11 2.62
CA GLU A 14 -4.49 5.43 3.11
C GLU A 14 -2.98 5.62 3.03
N ALA A 15 -2.20 4.61 3.43
CA ALA A 15 -0.75 4.60 3.31
C ALA A 15 -0.28 4.78 1.85
N ILE A 16 -0.96 4.11 0.90
CA ILE A 16 -0.66 4.22 -0.53
C ILE A 16 -1.01 5.64 -1.05
N ALA A 17 -2.14 6.20 -0.61
CA ALA A 17 -2.56 7.55 -0.99
C ALA A 17 -1.58 8.63 -0.49
N GLU A 18 -1.13 8.54 0.76
CA GLU A 18 -0.11 9.43 1.35
C GLU A 18 1.20 9.42 0.56
N VAL A 19 1.68 8.23 0.17
CA VAL A 19 2.88 8.07 -0.67
C VAL A 19 2.68 8.70 -2.05
N GLN A 20 1.54 8.44 -2.68
CA GLN A 20 1.24 9.01 -4.00
C GLN A 20 1.18 10.54 -3.97
N ALA A 21 0.54 11.11 -2.94
CA ALA A 21 0.45 12.55 -2.75
C ALA A 21 1.83 13.18 -2.47
N ALA A 22 2.63 12.57 -1.60
CA ALA A 22 3.95 13.05 -1.23
C ALA A 22 4.92 13.12 -2.42
N TYR A 23 4.86 12.13 -3.31
CA TYR A 23 5.75 12.03 -4.46
C TYR A 23 5.11 12.50 -5.77
N GLY A 24 3.88 12.99 -5.74
CA GLY A 24 3.11 13.38 -6.93
C GLY A 24 2.92 12.23 -7.93
N LEU A 25 2.95 10.98 -7.46
CA LEU A 25 2.83 9.80 -8.31
C LEU A 25 1.36 9.60 -8.66
N ARG A 26 1.04 9.59 -9.96
CA ARG A 26 -0.24 9.05 -10.42
C ARG A 26 -0.12 7.52 -10.46
N PRO A 27 -1.06 6.77 -9.88
CA PRO A 27 -1.02 5.31 -9.95
C PRO A 27 -1.17 4.90 -11.41
N VAL A 28 -0.08 4.39 -11.98
CA VAL A 28 -0.07 3.69 -13.25
C VAL A 28 0.20 2.24 -12.90
N VAL A 29 -0.83 1.40 -13.01
CA VAL A 29 -0.63 -0.04 -13.06
C VAL A 29 0.02 -0.33 -14.41
N PRO A 30 1.27 -0.84 -14.46
CA PRO A 30 1.92 -1.15 -15.72
C PRO A 30 1.08 -2.16 -16.50
N ALA A 31 0.98 -1.97 -17.82
CA ALA A 31 0.28 -2.93 -18.67
C ALA A 31 0.92 -4.32 -18.53
N GLY A 32 0.10 -5.32 -18.20
CA GLY A 32 0.56 -6.70 -17.98
C GLY A 32 1.03 -7.01 -16.55
N TRP A 33 0.88 -6.07 -15.61
CA TRP A 33 1.07 -6.39 -14.20
C TRP A 33 0.00 -7.41 -13.77
N PRO A 34 0.38 -8.54 -13.15
CA PRO A 34 -0.59 -9.53 -12.70
C PRO A 34 -1.44 -8.94 -11.57
N ASP A 35 -2.75 -9.17 -11.63
CA ASP A 35 -3.64 -8.80 -10.53
C ASP A 35 -3.17 -9.49 -9.25
N ALA A 36 -3.20 -8.76 -8.13
CA ALA A 36 -2.79 -9.36 -6.87
C ALA A 36 -3.75 -10.51 -6.58
N PRO A 37 -3.26 -11.73 -6.26
CA PRO A 37 -4.15 -12.79 -5.86
C PRO A 37 -4.98 -12.28 -4.68
N SER A 38 -6.29 -12.48 -4.74
CA SER A 38 -7.23 -12.15 -3.66
C SER A 38 -6.99 -13.11 -2.48
N GLY A 39 -5.81 -13.00 -1.87
CA GLY A 39 -5.43 -13.74 -0.69
C GLY A 39 -6.04 -13.02 0.50
N GLU A 40 -6.98 -13.68 1.17
CA GLU A 40 -7.35 -13.34 2.53
C GLU A 40 -6.05 -13.10 3.32
N PRO A 41 -5.88 -11.96 4.02
CA PRO A 41 -4.63 -11.66 4.69
C PRO A 41 -4.36 -12.81 5.65
N THR A 42 -3.37 -13.66 5.33
CA THR A 42 -2.96 -14.69 6.27
C THR A 42 -2.49 -13.92 7.48
N ARG A 43 -3.28 -13.99 8.56
CA ARG A 43 -2.89 -13.50 9.87
C ARG A 43 -1.67 -14.34 10.24
N ALA A 44 -0.49 -13.87 9.86
CA ALA A 44 0.76 -14.46 10.30
C ALA A 44 0.66 -14.48 11.82
N ARG A 45 0.72 -15.69 12.39
CA ARG A 45 0.66 -15.89 13.84
C ARG A 45 1.79 -15.08 14.43
N GLN A 46 1.48 -13.94 15.02
CA GLN A 46 2.40 -13.19 15.86
C GLN A 46 2.64 -14.06 17.09
N HIS A 47 3.87 -14.50 17.27
CA HIS A 47 4.30 -15.42 18.31
C HIS A 47 5.47 -14.81 19.09
#